data_AF-A0A3C1S3K8-F1
#
_entry.id   AF-A0A3C1S3K8-F1
#
_cell.length_a   1.000
_cell.length_b   1.000
_cell.length_c   1.000
_cell.angle_alpha   90.00
_cell.angle_beta   90.00
_cell.angle_gamma   90.00
#
_symmetry.space_group_name_H-M   'P 1'
#
loop_
_entity.id
_entity.type
_entity.pdbx_description
1 polymer ?
#
loop_
_entity_poly.entity_id
_entity_poly.type
_entity_poly.pdbx_seq_one_letter_code
_entity_poly.pdbx_strand_id
1 'polypeptide(L)'
;MKQFIYLALASLAITSCNEKPKDYVIFTGNITNKNSDSLEINNYEAKTRKVIKVDETGTFSDTLKVKTGIHYIFDGTEYTSLFLKNGSEINLTLDTKKFDETIIYTGKGADESNFLAKSTLIKEKFDIEELYKLPRKDFEVKLRSYEESFEKRLKENVLDSSFIATQKRSIAKMKKSITENYDKKIYIKKNLAQGLTSPKFENYKNHKGGTTSLDNLKGKYVFIDVWATWCQPCKNEIPYLKSIEEKFHDKNIEFVGISIDETK
;
A
#
# COMPACT_ATOMS: atom_id res chain seq x y z
N MET A 1 9.39 -13.85 85.59
CA MET A 1 8.69 -12.74 84.91
C MET A 1 8.97 -12.84 83.42
N LYS A 2 7.95 -13.13 82.61
CA LYS A 2 8.05 -13.40 81.17
C LYS A 2 7.87 -12.09 80.40
N GLN A 3 8.86 -11.68 79.59
CA GLN A 3 8.70 -10.62 78.60
C GLN A 3 8.33 -11.26 77.27
N PHE A 4 7.09 -11.06 76.82
CA PHE A 4 6.63 -11.41 75.48
C PHE A 4 6.93 -10.25 74.54
N ILE A 5 7.77 -10.50 73.53
CA ILE A 5 8.00 -9.60 72.41
C ILE A 5 6.89 -9.86 71.38
N TYR A 6 6.02 -8.88 71.18
CA TYR A 6 4.99 -8.89 70.13
C TYR A 6 5.64 -8.51 68.79
N LEU A 7 5.75 -9.48 67.88
CA LEU A 7 6.07 -9.27 66.47
C LEU A 7 4.77 -9.00 65.71
N ALA A 8 4.50 -7.73 65.40
CA ALA A 8 3.40 -7.34 64.52
C ALA A 8 3.84 -7.55 63.06
N LEU A 9 3.36 -8.64 62.43
CA LEU A 9 3.44 -8.83 60.99
C LEU A 9 2.43 -7.92 60.31
N ALA A 10 2.90 -6.77 59.80
CA ALA A 10 2.16 -5.98 58.83
C ALA A 10 2.18 -6.73 57.48
N SER A 11 1.10 -7.45 57.20
CA SER A 11 0.84 -8.00 55.87
C SER A 11 0.39 -6.87 54.95
N LEU A 12 1.30 -6.36 54.12
CA LEU A 12 0.91 -5.54 52.97
C LEU A 12 0.18 -6.44 51.96
N ALA A 13 -1.15 -6.32 51.92
CA ALA A 13 -1.94 -6.85 50.81
C ALA A 13 -1.62 -6.01 49.57
N ILE A 14 -0.78 -6.54 48.69
CA ILE A 14 -0.60 -6.00 47.34
C ILE A 14 -1.88 -6.35 46.57
N THR A 15 -2.84 -5.44 46.54
CA THR A 15 -3.99 -5.54 45.63
C THR A 15 -3.47 -5.32 44.22
N SER A 16 -3.10 -6.41 43.55
CA SER A 16 -2.91 -6.44 42.11
C SER A 16 -4.22 -6.02 41.46
N CYS A 17 -4.30 -4.78 40.96
CA CYS A 17 -5.39 -4.33 40.11
C CYS A 17 -5.37 -5.13 38.81
N ASN A 18 -5.99 -6.30 38.81
CA ASN A 18 -6.36 -7.01 37.60
C ASN A 18 -7.63 -6.35 37.03
N GLU A 19 -7.48 -5.14 36.47
CA GLU A 19 -8.50 -4.60 35.59
C GLU A 19 -8.67 -5.56 34.40
N LYS A 20 -9.91 -5.98 34.14
CA LYS A 20 -10.20 -6.80 32.96
C LYS A 20 -9.70 -6.08 31.72
N PRO A 21 -9.05 -6.77 30.76
CA PRO A 21 -8.64 -6.15 29.51
C PRO A 21 -9.83 -5.46 28.85
N LYS A 22 -9.69 -4.18 28.51
CA LYS A 22 -10.75 -3.41 27.83
C LYS A 22 -11.04 -4.07 26.48
N ASP A 23 -12.32 -4.25 26.16
CA ASP A 23 -12.77 -4.80 24.87
C ASP A 23 -12.97 -3.71 23.80
N TYR A 24 -12.35 -2.54 24.03
CA TYR A 24 -12.39 -1.37 23.17
C TYR A 24 -11.04 -0.65 23.18
N VAL A 25 -10.85 0.25 22.22
CA VAL A 25 -9.77 1.22 22.14
C VAL A 25 -10.29 2.56 22.64
N ILE A 26 -9.49 3.26 23.44
CA ILE A 26 -9.69 4.70 23.68
C ILE A 26 -8.84 5.42 22.64
N PHE A 27 -9.48 6.15 21.73
CA PHE A 27 -8.79 6.92 20.69
C PHE A 27 -9.08 8.40 20.86
N THR A 28 -8.03 9.17 21.10
CA THR A 28 -8.08 10.60 21.34
C THR A 28 -7.09 11.31 20.43
N GLY A 29 -7.19 12.62 20.32
CA GLY A 29 -6.16 13.38 19.64
C GLY A 29 -6.48 14.85 19.45
N ASN A 30 -5.51 15.54 18.87
CA ASN A 30 -5.60 16.92 18.46
C ASN A 30 -5.07 17.07 17.03
N ILE A 31 -5.83 17.78 16.19
CA ILE A 31 -5.50 18.08 14.81
C ILE A 31 -5.44 19.59 14.63
N THR A 32 -4.25 20.11 14.37
CA THR A 32 -4.08 21.51 14.00
C THR A 32 -4.31 21.69 12.49
N ASN A 33 -4.82 22.86 12.10
CA ASN A 33 -5.20 23.18 10.71
C ASN A 33 -6.22 22.20 10.08
N LYS A 34 -7.10 21.58 10.89
CA LYS A 34 -8.01 20.51 10.44
C LYS A 34 -8.70 20.78 9.09
N ASN A 35 -8.77 19.74 8.27
CA ASN A 35 -9.43 19.77 6.96
C ASN A 35 -10.96 19.57 7.04
N SER A 36 -11.45 19.01 8.16
CA SER A 36 -12.85 18.65 8.38
C SER A 36 -13.20 18.66 9.87
N ASP A 37 -14.49 18.76 10.18
CA ASP A 37 -15.05 18.60 11.54
C ASP A 37 -15.23 17.11 11.92
N SER A 38 -14.63 16.20 11.16
CA SER A 38 -14.68 14.77 11.43
C SER A 38 -13.49 13.99 10.89
N LEU A 39 -13.22 12.85 11.52
CA LEU A 39 -12.32 11.81 11.04
C LEU A 39 -13.10 10.56 10.67
N GLU A 40 -12.75 9.94 9.55
CA GLU A 40 -13.24 8.62 9.20
C GLU A 40 -12.20 7.55 9.50
N ILE A 41 -12.57 6.56 10.31
CA ILE A 41 -11.76 5.38 10.59
C ILE A 41 -12.33 4.20 9.82
N ASN A 42 -11.57 3.71 8.86
CA ASN A 42 -11.94 2.61 7.98
C ASN A 42 -11.10 1.37 8.27
N ASN A 43 -11.74 0.20 8.25
CA ASN A 43 -11.08 -1.09 8.18
C ASN A 43 -11.60 -1.85 6.97
N TYR A 44 -10.81 -1.90 5.90
CA TYR A 44 -11.23 -2.53 4.65
C TYR A 44 -11.40 -4.04 4.77
N GLU A 45 -10.63 -4.70 5.65
CA GLU A 45 -10.73 -6.15 5.86
C GLU A 45 -12.02 -6.50 6.62
N ALA A 46 -12.37 -5.72 7.63
CA ALA A 46 -13.59 -5.87 8.41
C ALA A 46 -14.82 -5.23 7.75
N LYS A 47 -14.61 -4.46 6.67
CA LYS A 47 -15.64 -3.63 6.01
C LYS A 47 -16.37 -2.71 6.99
N THR A 48 -15.63 -2.13 7.94
CA THR A 48 -16.18 -1.20 8.93
C THR A 48 -15.74 0.23 8.64
N ARG A 49 -16.63 1.17 8.96
CA ARG A 49 -16.39 2.60 8.91
C ARG A 49 -16.98 3.24 10.17
N LYS A 50 -16.21 4.11 10.81
CA LYS A 50 -16.62 4.90 11.97
C LYS A 50 -16.27 6.35 11.72
N VAL A 51 -17.18 7.25 12.05
CA VAL A 51 -16.94 8.70 12.00
C VAL A 51 -16.78 9.21 13.42
N ILE A 52 -15.71 9.95 13.68
CA ILE A 52 -15.46 10.64 14.95
C ILE A 52 -15.58 12.13 14.69
N LYS A 53 -16.31 12.85 15.54
CA LYS A 53 -16.39 14.31 15.45
C LYS A 53 -15.12 14.94 15.98
N VAL A 54 -14.64 15.96 15.29
CA VAL A 54 -13.52 16.82 15.69
C VAL A 54 -14.12 18.17 16.05
N ASP A 55 -13.82 18.67 17.25
CA ASP A 55 -14.39 19.93 17.71
C ASP A 55 -13.71 21.16 17.06
N GLU A 56 -14.19 22.35 17.42
CA GLU A 56 -13.67 23.62 16.91
C GLU A 56 -12.16 23.79 17.16
N THR A 57 -11.65 23.25 18.27
CA THR A 57 -10.23 23.29 18.67
C THR A 57 -9.35 22.24 17.98
N GLY A 58 -9.95 21.36 17.18
CA GLY A 58 -9.26 20.23 16.56
C GLY A 58 -9.16 19.01 17.47
N THR A 59 -9.80 19.02 18.62
CA THR A 59 -9.73 17.92 19.60
C THR A 59 -10.82 16.89 19.32
N PHE A 60 -10.50 15.62 19.56
CA PHE A 60 -11.45 14.53 19.48
C PHE A 60 -11.18 13.44 20.53
N SER A 61 -12.24 12.69 20.85
CA SER A 61 -12.20 11.54 21.74
C SER A 61 -13.34 10.59 21.41
N ASP A 62 -13.04 9.31 21.23
CA ASP A 62 -14.06 8.27 21.06
C ASP A 62 -13.56 6.92 21.63
N THR A 63 -14.52 6.04 21.88
CA THR A 63 -14.29 4.65 22.27
C THR A 63 -14.69 3.73 21.13
N LEU A 64 -13.75 2.90 20.67
CA LEU A 64 -13.89 2.11 19.46
C LEU A 64 -13.81 0.62 19.77
N LYS A 65 -14.86 -0.14 19.47
CA LYS A 65 -14.73 -1.60 19.36
C LYS A 65 -14.24 -1.95 17.98
N VAL A 66 -13.07 -2.57 17.89
CA VAL A 66 -12.40 -2.83 16.60
C VAL A 66 -12.07 -4.30 16.41
N LYS A 67 -11.99 -4.71 15.13
CA LYS A 67 -11.24 -5.91 14.76
C LYS A 67 -9.76 -5.54 14.81
N THR A 68 -8.94 -6.28 15.56
CA THR A 68 -7.49 -6.02 15.63
C THR A 68 -6.86 -6.00 14.24
N GLY A 69 -6.11 -4.94 13.93
CA GLY A 69 -5.47 -4.80 12.62
C GLY A 69 -5.19 -3.36 12.20
N ILE A 70 -4.77 -3.22 10.94
CA ILE A 70 -4.52 -1.91 10.32
C ILE A 70 -5.86 -1.26 9.99
N HIS A 71 -6.01 -0.01 10.42
CA HIS A 71 -7.09 0.89 10.07
C HIS A 71 -6.52 2.09 9.32
N TYR A 72 -7.41 2.85 8.69
CA TYR A 72 -7.06 4.05 7.94
C TYR A 72 -7.89 5.21 8.46
N ILE A 73 -7.22 6.29 8.87
CA ILE A 73 -7.83 7.57 9.20
C ILE A 73 -7.86 8.40 7.93
N PHE A 74 -9.01 8.96 7.59
CA PHE A 74 -9.17 9.96 6.55
C PHE A 74 -9.72 11.25 7.18
N ASP A 75 -9.09 12.38 6.90
CA ASP A 75 -9.43 13.68 7.51
C ASP A 75 -10.28 14.59 6.59
N GLY A 76 -10.72 14.06 5.46
CA GLY A 76 -11.42 14.82 4.41
C GLY A 76 -10.55 15.14 3.19
N THR A 77 -9.23 15.12 3.35
CA THR A 77 -8.26 15.41 2.27
C THR A 77 -7.22 14.31 2.13
N GLU A 78 -6.63 13.89 3.24
CA GLU A 78 -5.51 12.95 3.30
C GLU A 78 -5.81 11.78 4.23
N TYR A 79 -5.05 10.70 4.07
CA TYR A 79 -5.21 9.50 4.87
C TYR A 79 -3.89 9.04 5.49
N THR A 80 -3.97 8.48 6.69
CA THR A 80 -2.86 7.75 7.32
C THR A 80 -3.32 6.41 7.84
N SER A 81 -2.38 5.49 8.04
CA SER A 81 -2.66 4.18 8.64
C SER A 81 -2.30 4.17 10.13
N LEU A 82 -3.10 3.46 10.92
CA LEU A 82 -2.80 3.16 12.32
C LEU A 82 -3.17 1.71 12.66
N PHE A 83 -2.51 1.14 13.66
CA PHE A 83 -2.83 -0.19 14.15
C PHE A 83 -3.69 -0.07 15.41
N LEU A 84 -4.86 -0.71 15.40
CA LEU A 84 -5.77 -0.71 16.53
C LEU A 84 -5.96 -2.13 17.06
N LYS A 85 -5.94 -2.27 18.38
CA LYS A 85 -6.18 -3.51 19.13
C LYS A 85 -6.97 -3.15 20.40
N ASN A 86 -8.06 -3.87 20.67
CA ASN A 86 -8.82 -3.65 21.91
C ASN A 86 -7.90 -3.76 23.14
N GLY A 87 -8.03 -2.82 24.07
CA GLY A 87 -7.12 -2.66 25.20
C GLY A 87 -6.06 -1.56 25.03
N SER A 88 -5.94 -0.98 23.83
CA SER A 88 -5.07 0.17 23.55
C SER A 88 -5.72 1.51 23.95
N GLU A 89 -4.87 2.46 24.30
CA GLU A 89 -5.21 3.84 24.63
C GLU A 89 -4.27 4.74 23.85
N ILE A 90 -4.74 5.23 22.70
CA ILE A 90 -3.92 5.91 21.71
C ILE A 90 -4.35 7.37 21.60
N ASN A 91 -3.36 8.26 21.64
CA ASN A 91 -3.53 9.68 21.39
C ASN A 91 -2.77 10.08 20.10
N LEU A 92 -3.45 10.74 19.17
CA LEU A 92 -2.88 11.26 17.92
C LEU A 92 -2.64 12.77 18.02
N THR A 93 -1.46 13.21 17.61
CA THR A 93 -1.17 14.61 17.28
C THR A 93 -0.85 14.70 15.79
N LEU A 94 -1.45 15.68 15.10
CA LEU A 94 -1.29 15.88 13.66
C LEU A 94 -1.43 17.37 13.31
N ASP A 95 -0.58 17.87 12.42
CA ASP A 95 -0.77 19.13 11.68
C ASP A 95 -1.00 18.81 10.20
N THR A 96 -2.19 19.13 9.70
CA THR A 96 -2.56 18.80 8.32
C THR A 96 -1.73 19.51 7.25
N LYS A 97 -1.01 20.59 7.59
CA LYS A 97 -0.09 21.25 6.64
C LYS A 97 1.21 20.49 6.44
N LYS A 98 1.51 19.54 7.32
CA LYS A 98 2.70 18.68 7.32
C LYS A 98 2.29 17.29 7.77
N PHE A 99 1.36 16.71 7.00
CA PHE A 99 0.54 15.60 7.43
C PHE A 99 1.40 14.42 7.88
N ASP A 100 2.15 13.80 6.96
CA ASP A 100 2.99 12.65 7.28
C ASP A 100 4.15 13.00 8.23
N GLU A 101 4.67 14.23 8.20
CA GLU A 101 5.82 14.63 9.03
C GLU A 101 5.47 14.93 10.50
N THR A 102 4.20 15.17 10.81
CA THR A 102 3.77 15.59 12.16
C THR A 102 2.92 14.56 12.88
N ILE A 103 2.55 13.45 12.22
CA ILE A 103 1.83 12.35 12.87
C ILE A 103 2.68 11.76 13.99
N ILE A 104 2.14 11.88 15.20
CA ILE A 104 2.71 11.27 16.40
C ILE A 104 1.60 10.53 17.13
N TYR A 105 1.82 9.26 17.41
CA TYR A 105 0.95 8.46 18.27
C TYR A 105 1.60 8.32 19.65
N THR A 106 0.83 8.51 20.71
CA THR A 106 1.28 8.28 22.09
C THR A 106 0.29 7.40 22.85
N GLY A 107 0.71 6.88 24.01
CA GLY A 107 -0.11 6.03 24.86
C GLY A 107 0.11 4.52 24.63
N LYS A 108 -0.74 3.72 25.27
CA LYS A 108 -0.62 2.26 25.30
C LYS A 108 -1.03 1.66 23.95
N GLY A 109 -0.07 1.02 23.26
CA GLY A 109 -0.28 0.43 21.94
C GLY A 109 -0.06 1.41 20.78
N ALA A 110 0.70 2.48 21.00
CA ALA A 110 1.05 3.45 19.97
C ALA A 110 2.23 3.01 19.08
N ASP A 111 3.06 2.07 19.54
CA ASP A 111 4.32 1.70 18.88
C ASP A 111 4.12 1.19 17.44
N GLU A 112 3.11 0.36 17.20
CA GLU A 112 2.78 -0.11 15.86
C GLU A 112 2.35 1.03 14.92
N SER A 113 1.58 1.99 15.43
CA SER A 113 1.13 3.15 14.64
C SER A 113 2.30 4.10 14.34
N ASN A 114 3.21 4.30 15.29
CA ASN A 114 4.46 5.04 15.05
C ASN A 114 5.39 4.31 14.08
N PHE A 115 5.45 2.98 14.12
CA PHE A 115 6.18 2.20 13.12
C PHE A 115 5.62 2.43 11.71
N LEU A 116 4.29 2.46 11.56
CA LEU A 116 3.63 2.73 10.29
C LEU A 116 3.95 4.14 9.78
N ALA A 117 3.77 5.17 10.62
CA ALA A 117 4.07 6.57 10.26
C ALA A 117 5.53 6.75 9.83
N LYS A 118 6.49 6.25 10.64
CA LYS A 118 7.92 6.28 10.30
C LYS A 118 8.23 5.53 9.00
N SER A 119 7.54 4.43 8.73
CA SER A 119 7.74 3.64 7.50
C SER A 119 7.19 4.34 6.26
N THR A 120 6.10 5.10 6.37
CA THR A 120 5.58 5.96 5.30
C THR A 120 6.63 7.01 4.88
N LEU A 121 7.17 7.77 5.84
CA LEU A 121 8.20 8.77 5.57
C LEU A 121 9.48 8.19 4.94
N ILE A 122 9.88 6.98 5.35
CA ILE A 122 11.04 6.29 4.77
C ILE A 122 10.73 5.82 3.34
N LYS A 123 9.50 5.36 3.08
CA LYS A 123 9.06 4.92 1.77
C LYS A 123 8.98 6.08 0.78
N GLU A 124 8.50 7.26 1.18
CA GLU A 124 8.47 8.45 0.33
C GLU A 124 9.86 8.88 -0.15
N LYS A 125 10.86 8.71 0.71
CA LYS A 125 12.27 8.98 0.37
C LYS A 125 12.90 7.85 -0.44
N PHE A 126 12.22 6.71 -0.59
CA PHE A 126 12.71 5.57 -1.36
C PHE A 126 12.25 5.67 -2.81
N ASP A 127 13.08 6.35 -3.62
CA ASP A 127 12.82 6.54 -5.04
C ASP A 127 12.96 5.22 -5.83
N ILE A 128 11.81 4.66 -6.20
CA ILE A 128 11.70 3.41 -6.97
C ILE A 128 12.13 3.62 -8.43
N GLU A 129 11.91 4.79 -9.01
CA GLU A 129 12.26 5.03 -10.41
C GLU A 129 13.78 5.19 -10.57
N GLU A 130 14.45 5.86 -9.63
CA GLU A 130 15.91 5.87 -9.57
C GLU A 130 16.48 4.49 -9.26
N LEU A 131 15.83 3.71 -8.39
CA LEU A 131 16.22 2.33 -8.11
C LEU A 131 16.23 1.48 -9.39
N TYR A 132 15.25 1.64 -10.29
CA TYR A 132 15.16 0.90 -11.54
C TYR A 132 16.23 1.23 -12.57
N LYS A 133 16.92 2.37 -12.43
CA LYS A 133 18.00 2.78 -13.33
C LYS A 133 19.35 2.15 -12.95
N LEU A 134 19.45 1.55 -11.77
CA LEU A 134 20.71 1.01 -11.25
C LEU A 134 21.14 -0.28 -11.98
N PRO A 135 22.46 -0.55 -12.05
CA PRO A 135 22.98 -1.88 -12.37
C PRO A 135 22.40 -2.94 -11.43
N ARG A 136 22.21 -4.17 -11.91
CA ARG A 136 21.56 -5.26 -11.16
C ARG A 136 22.14 -5.46 -9.76
N LYS A 137 23.46 -5.42 -9.63
CA LYS A 137 24.16 -5.57 -8.35
C LYS A 137 23.78 -4.46 -7.36
N ASP A 138 23.77 -3.21 -7.81
CA ASP A 138 23.48 -2.05 -6.95
C ASP A 138 21.98 -1.98 -6.61
N PHE A 139 21.11 -2.34 -7.56
CA PHE A 139 19.68 -2.55 -7.33
C PHE A 139 19.44 -3.55 -6.19
N GLU A 140 20.05 -4.73 -6.26
CA GLU A 140 19.92 -5.77 -5.24
C GLU A 140 20.45 -5.33 -3.88
N VAL A 141 21.60 -4.66 -3.85
CA VAL A 141 22.20 -4.12 -2.62
C VAL A 141 21.28 -3.08 -1.97
N LYS A 142 20.75 -2.12 -2.75
CA LYS A 142 19.89 -1.05 -2.23
C LYS A 142 18.55 -1.60 -1.73
N LEU A 143 17.96 -2.57 -2.44
CA LEU A 143 16.72 -3.22 -2.02
C LEU A 143 16.91 -4.08 -0.77
N ARG A 144 18.01 -4.83 -0.67
CA ARG A 144 18.37 -5.59 0.54
C ARG A 144 18.61 -4.67 1.73
N SER A 145 19.33 -3.56 1.54
CA SER A 145 19.58 -2.58 2.61
C SER A 145 18.28 -1.97 3.14
N TYR A 146 17.32 -1.68 2.25
CA TYR A 146 15.98 -1.23 2.65
C TYR A 146 15.25 -2.28 3.51
N GLU A 147 15.26 -3.55 3.08
CA GLU A 147 14.66 -4.67 3.81
C GLU A 147 15.31 -4.88 5.19
N GLU A 148 16.64 -4.90 5.26
CA GLU A 148 17.38 -5.02 6.52
C GLU A 148 17.07 -3.86 7.49
N SER A 149 16.99 -2.63 6.97
CA SER A 149 16.57 -1.46 7.75
C SER A 149 15.14 -1.59 8.26
N PHE A 150 14.22 -2.11 7.43
CA PHE A 150 12.84 -2.39 7.82
C PHE A 150 12.77 -3.46 8.93
N GLU A 151 13.48 -4.57 8.78
CA GLU A 151 13.54 -5.64 9.77
C GLU A 151 14.16 -5.19 11.09
N LYS A 152 15.17 -4.32 11.03
CA LYS A 152 15.76 -3.72 12.23
C LYS A 152 14.72 -2.90 13.00
N ARG A 153 13.93 -2.06 12.31
CA ARG A 153 12.86 -1.27 12.95
C ARG A 153 11.79 -2.12 13.60
N LEU A 154 11.46 -3.28 13.03
CA LEU A 154 10.51 -4.22 13.65
C LEU A 154 10.99 -4.78 15.00
N LYS A 155 12.29 -4.68 15.29
CA LYS A 155 12.92 -5.15 16.53
C LYS A 155 13.23 -4.00 17.51
N GLU A 156 12.98 -2.74 17.13
CA GLU A 156 13.24 -1.57 17.98
C GLU A 156 12.30 -1.53 19.20
N ASN A 157 11.08 -2.08 19.08
CA ASN A 157 10.07 -2.12 20.13
C ASN A 157 9.43 -3.53 20.25
N VAL A 158 8.74 -3.78 21.36
CA VAL A 158 7.92 -4.99 21.54
C VAL A 158 6.57 -4.77 20.87
N LEU A 159 6.44 -5.25 19.63
CA LEU A 159 5.24 -5.09 18.81
C LEU A 159 4.35 -6.34 18.85
N ASP A 160 3.06 -6.17 18.55
CA ASP A 160 2.12 -7.26 18.40
C ASP A 160 2.57 -8.28 17.34
N SER A 161 2.47 -9.57 17.66
CA SER A 161 2.93 -10.65 16.79
C SER A 161 2.17 -10.71 15.46
N SER A 162 0.87 -10.40 15.47
CA SER A 162 0.04 -10.34 14.25
C SER A 162 0.44 -9.14 13.39
N PHE A 163 0.83 -8.02 14.01
CA PHE A 163 1.37 -6.87 13.32
C PHE A 163 2.70 -7.22 12.64
N ILE A 164 3.66 -7.80 13.39
CA ILE A 164 4.97 -8.22 12.84
C ILE A 164 4.78 -9.17 11.65
N ALA A 165 3.90 -10.18 11.80
CA ALA A 165 3.63 -11.14 10.72
C ALA A 165 3.06 -10.44 9.47
N THR A 166 2.19 -9.46 9.65
CA THR A 166 1.61 -8.67 8.56
C THR A 166 2.66 -7.79 7.88
N GLN A 167 3.49 -7.09 8.66
CA GLN A 167 4.56 -6.24 8.14
C GLN A 167 5.60 -7.06 7.35
N LYS A 168 6.00 -8.25 7.84
CA LYS A 168 6.89 -9.18 7.13
C LYS A 168 6.32 -9.65 5.80
N ARG A 169 5.03 -9.98 5.74
CA ARG A 169 4.36 -10.32 4.47
C ARG A 169 4.33 -9.12 3.52
N SER A 170 4.08 -7.91 4.05
CA SER A 170 4.02 -6.68 3.25
C SER A 170 5.37 -6.38 2.58
N ILE A 171 6.47 -6.37 3.36
CA ILE A 171 7.81 -6.10 2.81
C ILE A 171 8.25 -7.17 1.80
N ALA A 172 7.94 -8.45 2.03
CA ALA A 172 8.24 -9.52 1.09
C ALA A 172 7.50 -9.36 -0.24
N LYS A 173 6.20 -9.01 -0.19
CA LYS A 173 5.40 -8.72 -1.40
C LYS A 173 5.93 -7.50 -2.14
N MET A 174 6.27 -6.43 -1.42
CA MET A 174 6.82 -5.22 -2.03
C MET A 174 8.15 -5.51 -2.73
N LYS A 175 9.08 -6.21 -2.06
CA LYS A 175 10.36 -6.63 -2.64
C LYS A 175 10.17 -7.46 -3.90
N LYS A 176 9.26 -8.46 -3.85
CA LYS A 176 8.92 -9.28 -5.02
C LYS A 176 8.44 -8.41 -6.19
N SER A 177 7.46 -7.55 -5.96
CA SER A 177 6.90 -6.66 -6.99
C SER A 177 7.95 -5.70 -7.58
N ILE A 178 8.81 -5.13 -6.73
CA ILE A 178 9.89 -4.25 -7.18
C ILE A 178 10.87 -5.02 -8.08
N THR A 179 11.29 -6.22 -7.68
CA THR A 179 12.19 -7.06 -8.49
C THR A 179 11.56 -7.48 -9.81
N GLU A 180 10.30 -7.92 -9.81
CA GLU A 180 9.58 -8.30 -11.03
C GLU A 180 9.47 -7.13 -12.01
N ASN A 181 9.19 -5.92 -11.51
CA ASN A 181 9.14 -4.71 -12.33
C ASN A 181 10.53 -4.32 -12.87
N TYR A 182 11.58 -4.46 -12.06
CA TYR A 182 12.96 -4.25 -12.51
C TYR A 182 13.29 -5.18 -13.69
N ASP A 183 13.03 -6.48 -13.52
CA ASP A 183 13.30 -7.49 -14.54
C ASP A 183 12.47 -7.28 -15.81
N LYS A 184 11.21 -6.83 -15.66
CA LYS A 184 10.39 -6.41 -16.80
C LYS A 184 10.99 -5.21 -17.52
N LYS A 185 11.47 -4.18 -16.82
CA LYS A 185 12.11 -3.01 -17.44
C LYS A 185 13.40 -3.40 -18.18
N ILE A 186 14.22 -4.28 -17.60
CA ILE A 186 15.42 -4.83 -18.26
C ILE A 186 15.03 -5.63 -19.51
N TYR A 187 14.01 -6.49 -19.42
CA TYR A 187 13.51 -7.26 -20.55
C TYR A 187 13.04 -6.35 -21.69
N ILE A 188 12.24 -5.33 -21.39
CA ILE A 188 11.75 -4.36 -22.38
C ILE A 188 12.94 -3.64 -23.03
N LYS A 189 13.89 -3.13 -22.24
CA LYS A 189 15.07 -2.44 -22.77
C LYS A 189 15.93 -3.33 -23.65
N LYS A 190 16.07 -4.62 -23.32
CA LYS A 190 16.90 -5.57 -24.05
C LYS A 190 16.24 -6.10 -25.32
N ASN A 191 14.93 -6.35 -25.29
CA ASN A 191 14.25 -7.13 -26.33
C ASN A 191 13.19 -6.33 -27.10
N LEU A 192 12.71 -5.21 -26.55
CA LEU A 192 11.57 -4.44 -27.10
C LEU A 192 11.90 -2.95 -27.27
N ALA A 193 13.17 -2.56 -27.20
CA ALA A 193 13.59 -1.19 -27.46
C ALA A 193 13.36 -0.81 -28.93
N GLN A 194 13.13 0.48 -29.17
CA GLN A 194 12.97 1.03 -30.52
C GLN A 194 14.19 0.69 -31.39
N GLY A 195 13.92 0.24 -32.62
CA GLY A 195 14.95 -0.19 -33.58
C GLY A 195 15.29 -1.68 -33.50
N LEU A 196 14.85 -2.40 -32.47
CA LEU A 196 14.95 -3.85 -32.43
C LEU A 196 13.85 -4.51 -33.28
N THR A 197 14.10 -5.74 -33.70
CA THR A 197 13.09 -6.57 -34.37
C THR A 197 11.91 -6.80 -33.43
N SER A 198 10.70 -6.50 -33.90
CA SER A 198 9.47 -6.77 -33.16
C SER A 198 9.32 -8.27 -32.85
N PRO A 199 8.81 -8.64 -31.66
CA PRO A 199 8.27 -9.98 -31.45
C PRO A 199 7.23 -10.32 -32.52
N LYS A 200 7.19 -11.59 -32.93
CA LYS A 200 6.25 -12.08 -33.91
C LYS A 200 5.03 -12.68 -33.23
N PHE A 201 3.86 -12.42 -33.79
CA PHE A 201 2.70 -13.29 -33.64
C PHE A 201 2.62 -14.19 -34.87
N GLU A 202 2.25 -15.46 -34.66
CA GLU A 202 2.22 -16.47 -35.71
C GLU A 202 0.89 -17.21 -35.70
N ASN A 203 0.26 -17.27 -36.87
CA ASN A 203 -0.97 -18.00 -37.13
C ASN A 203 -2.15 -17.62 -36.22
N TYR A 204 -2.29 -16.34 -35.89
CA TYR A 204 -3.42 -15.87 -35.08
C TYR A 204 -4.69 -15.91 -35.91
N LYS A 205 -5.79 -16.44 -35.36
CA LYS A 205 -7.09 -16.44 -36.04
C LYS A 205 -7.52 -15.00 -36.32
N ASN A 206 -7.91 -14.71 -37.55
CA ASN A 206 -8.35 -13.39 -37.97
C ASN A 206 -9.87 -13.34 -38.17
N HIS A 207 -10.40 -12.12 -38.27
CA HIS A 207 -11.84 -11.86 -38.44
C HIS A 207 -12.42 -12.33 -39.79
N LYS A 208 -11.57 -12.66 -40.78
CA LYS A 208 -11.99 -13.12 -42.12
C LYS A 208 -12.07 -14.65 -42.25
N GLY A 209 -11.87 -15.39 -41.16
CA GLY A 209 -11.99 -16.86 -41.16
C GLY A 209 -10.70 -17.62 -41.54
N GLY A 210 -9.53 -17.01 -41.38
CA GLY A 210 -8.23 -17.65 -41.58
C GLY A 210 -7.24 -17.30 -40.46
N THR A 211 -5.95 -17.42 -40.75
CA THR A 211 -4.89 -16.98 -39.84
C THR A 211 -4.06 -15.84 -40.44
N THR A 212 -3.47 -15.03 -39.57
CA THR A 212 -2.53 -13.98 -39.92
C THR A 212 -1.32 -14.04 -38.99
N SER A 213 -0.14 -13.95 -39.57
CA SER A 213 1.15 -13.81 -38.88
C SER A 213 1.75 -12.44 -39.17
N LEU A 214 2.65 -11.95 -38.32
CA LEU A 214 3.31 -10.66 -38.54
C LEU A 214 4.09 -10.64 -39.87
N ASP A 215 4.70 -11.76 -40.25
CA ASP A 215 5.45 -11.89 -41.50
C ASP A 215 4.57 -11.72 -42.76
N ASN A 216 3.25 -11.97 -42.66
CA ASN A 216 2.33 -11.71 -43.77
C ASN A 216 2.17 -10.20 -44.06
N LEU A 217 2.55 -9.33 -43.12
CA LEU A 217 2.42 -7.87 -43.22
C LEU A 217 3.75 -7.19 -43.56
N LYS A 218 4.80 -7.96 -43.85
CA LYS A 218 6.14 -7.44 -44.12
C LYS A 218 6.12 -6.48 -45.32
N GLY A 219 6.75 -5.31 -45.14
CA GLY A 219 6.78 -4.23 -46.14
C GLY A 219 5.77 -3.11 -45.88
N LYS A 220 4.83 -3.30 -44.94
CA LYS A 220 3.95 -2.25 -44.41
C LYS A 220 4.42 -1.77 -43.04
N TYR A 221 4.05 -0.56 -42.66
CA TYR A 221 3.97 -0.23 -41.23
C TYR A 221 2.84 -1.04 -40.60
N VAL A 222 3.01 -1.47 -39.35
CA VAL A 222 1.98 -2.21 -38.62
C VAL A 222 1.72 -1.52 -37.30
N PHE A 223 0.49 -1.04 -37.10
CA PHE A 223 0.01 -0.54 -35.83
C PHE A 223 -0.69 -1.69 -35.11
N ILE A 224 -0.24 -2.04 -33.91
CA ILE A 224 -0.81 -3.14 -33.12
C ILE A 224 -1.54 -2.56 -31.92
N ASP A 225 -2.82 -2.87 -31.80
CA ASP A 225 -3.65 -2.61 -30.62
C ASP A 225 -3.89 -3.92 -29.88
N VAL A 226 -3.38 -4.05 -28.66
CA VAL A 226 -3.60 -5.24 -27.81
C VAL A 226 -4.71 -4.92 -26.82
N TRP A 227 -5.87 -5.55 -26.99
CA TRP A 227 -7.10 -5.15 -26.30
C TRP A 227 -7.88 -6.36 -25.76
N ALA A 228 -8.91 -6.10 -24.94
CA ALA A 228 -9.83 -7.12 -24.48
C ALA A 228 -11.25 -6.56 -24.26
N THR A 229 -12.28 -7.39 -24.36
CA THR A 229 -13.68 -6.95 -24.14
C THR A 229 -13.94 -6.45 -22.72
N TRP A 230 -13.21 -6.99 -21.75
CA TRP A 230 -13.26 -6.59 -20.34
C TRP A 230 -12.37 -5.37 -20.01
N CYS A 231 -11.55 -4.89 -20.95
CA CYS A 231 -10.70 -3.72 -20.76
C CYS A 231 -11.47 -2.42 -21.06
N GLN A 232 -11.98 -1.74 -20.03
CA GLN A 232 -12.72 -0.49 -20.21
C GLN A 232 -11.89 0.63 -20.87
N PRO A 233 -10.63 0.88 -20.46
CA PRO A 233 -9.79 1.86 -21.15
C PRO A 233 -9.61 1.55 -22.64
N CYS A 234 -9.33 0.29 -22.99
CA CYS A 234 -9.19 -0.13 -24.38
C CYS A 234 -10.45 0.18 -25.22
N LYS A 235 -11.64 -0.10 -24.68
CA LYS A 235 -12.91 0.25 -25.35
C LYS A 235 -13.09 1.75 -25.56
N ASN A 236 -12.65 2.57 -24.61
CA ASN A 236 -12.70 4.02 -24.72
C ASN A 236 -11.73 4.56 -25.79
N GLU A 237 -10.67 3.82 -26.13
CA GLU A 237 -9.72 4.17 -27.19
C GLU A 237 -10.20 3.82 -28.61
N ILE A 238 -11.11 2.83 -28.76
CA ILE A 238 -11.60 2.36 -30.07
C ILE A 238 -12.11 3.48 -31.00
N PRO A 239 -12.92 4.47 -30.55
CA PRO A 239 -13.38 5.55 -31.43
C PRO A 239 -12.22 6.38 -32.01
N TYR A 240 -11.17 6.59 -31.23
CA TYR A 240 -9.97 7.30 -31.68
C TYR A 240 -9.16 6.44 -32.65
N LEU A 241 -9.04 5.13 -32.37
CA LEU A 241 -8.37 4.20 -33.27
C LEU A 241 -9.04 4.15 -34.64
N LYS A 242 -10.38 4.13 -34.70
CA LYS A 242 -11.15 4.20 -35.95
C LYS A 242 -10.85 5.48 -36.74
N SER A 243 -10.83 6.63 -36.06
CA SER A 243 -10.50 7.90 -36.71
C SER A 243 -9.08 7.92 -37.30
N ILE A 244 -8.11 7.31 -36.61
CA ILE A 244 -6.74 7.18 -37.11
C ILE A 244 -6.70 6.20 -38.29
N GLU A 245 -7.35 5.04 -38.20
CA GLU A 245 -7.44 4.07 -39.30
C GLU A 245 -8.02 4.73 -40.57
N GLU A 246 -9.15 5.44 -40.46
CA GLU A 246 -9.78 6.18 -41.56
C GLU A 246 -8.82 7.18 -42.20
N LYS A 247 -8.09 7.96 -41.39
CA LYS A 247 -7.12 8.95 -41.86
C LYS A 247 -5.95 8.31 -42.63
N PHE A 248 -5.59 7.07 -42.28
CA PHE A 248 -4.45 6.37 -42.85
C PHE A 248 -4.85 5.25 -43.83
N HIS A 249 -6.12 5.12 -44.20
CA HIS A 249 -6.67 4.03 -45.01
C HIS A 249 -5.91 3.79 -46.33
N ASP A 250 -5.54 4.88 -47.03
CA ASP A 250 -4.82 4.81 -48.31
C ASP A 250 -3.28 4.90 -48.16
N LYS A 251 -2.76 4.68 -46.94
CA LYS A 251 -1.32 4.74 -46.65
C LYS A 251 -0.74 3.35 -46.49
N ASN A 252 0.59 3.23 -46.54
CA ASN A 252 1.29 1.94 -46.40
C ASN A 252 1.36 1.47 -44.94
N ILE A 253 0.21 1.34 -44.27
CA ILE A 253 0.09 0.92 -42.88
C ILE A 253 -1.09 -0.05 -42.73
N GLU A 254 -0.92 -1.05 -41.88
CA GLU A 254 -1.96 -1.98 -41.48
C GLU A 254 -2.28 -1.81 -40.00
N PHE A 255 -3.56 -1.78 -39.64
CA PHE A 255 -4.02 -1.74 -38.26
C PHE A 255 -4.43 -3.15 -37.82
N VAL A 256 -3.82 -3.66 -36.75
CA VAL A 256 -4.01 -5.02 -36.25
C VAL A 256 -4.48 -4.97 -34.80
N GLY A 257 -5.77 -5.24 -34.58
CA GLY A 257 -6.32 -5.46 -33.25
C GLY A 257 -6.10 -6.92 -32.79
N ILE A 258 -5.33 -7.11 -31.73
CA ILE A 258 -5.09 -8.41 -31.09
C ILE A 258 -5.90 -8.48 -29.81
N SER A 259 -6.96 -9.30 -29.81
CA SER A 259 -7.71 -9.59 -28.59
C SER A 259 -6.94 -10.56 -27.70
N ILE A 260 -6.89 -10.27 -26.39
CA ILE A 260 -6.39 -11.17 -25.34
C ILE A 260 -7.54 -11.76 -24.50
N ASP A 261 -8.76 -11.74 -25.03
CA ASP A 261 -9.88 -12.43 -24.40
C ASP A 261 -9.60 -13.94 -24.37
N GLU A 262 -9.93 -14.58 -23.24
CA GLU A 262 -9.83 -16.02 -23.15
C GLU A 262 -10.87 -16.66 -24.08
N THR A 263 -10.44 -17.60 -24.91
CA THR A 263 -11.36 -18.43 -25.70
C THR A 263 -12.21 -19.26 -24.76
N LYS A 264 -13.53 -19.11 -24.83
CA LYS A 264 -14.48 -20.06 -24.23
C LYS A 264 -14.40 -21.43 -24.91
#